data_AF-A0A3D0XZX5-F1
#
_entry.id   AF-A0A3D0XZX5-F1
#
_cell.length_a   1.000
_cell.length_b   1.000
_cell.length_c   1.000
_cell.angle_alpha   90.00
_cell.angle_beta   90.00
_cell.angle_gamma   90.00
#
_symmetry.space_group_name_H-M   'P 1'
#
loop_
_entity.id
_entity.type
_entity.pdbx_description
1 polymer ?
#
loop_
_entity_poly.entity_id
_entity_poly.type
_entity_poly.pdbx_seq_one_letter_code
_entity_poly.pdbx_strand_id
1 'polypeptide(L)' 'MKFNENLKYLRKQAGLTQEQLAEKLNVSRQAITKWESGQSFPDIENLKEIS' A
#
# COMPACT_ATOMS: atom_id res chain seq x y z
N MET A 1 -2.72 -3.81 -15.10
CA MET A 1 -2.19 -4.21 -13.78
C MET A 1 -3.21 -3.81 -12.73
N LYS A 2 -3.56 -4.70 -11.80
CA LYS A 2 -4.49 -4.34 -10.71
C LYS A 2 -3.73 -3.54 -9.64
N PHE A 3 -4.42 -2.63 -8.94
CA PHE A 3 -3.82 -1.74 -7.92
C PHE A 3 -2.99 -2.50 -6.88
N ASN A 4 -3.52 -3.61 -6.38
CA ASN A 4 -2.87 -4.48 -5.39
C ASN A 4 -1.52 -5.04 -5.86
N GLU A 5 -1.43 -5.39 -7.15
CA GLU A 5 -0.19 -5.89 -7.75
C GLU A 5 0.84 -4.77 -7.91
N ASN A 6 0.37 -3.58 -8.32
CA ASN A 6 1.23 -2.43 -8.51
C ASN A 6 1.80 -1.92 -7.18
N LEU A 7 0.98 -1.85 -6.13
CA LEU A 7 1.43 -1.48 -4.78
C LEU A 7 2.53 -2.42 -4.28
N LYS A 8 2.30 -3.73 -4.42
CA LYS A 8 3.27 -4.76 -4.02
C LYS A 8 4.56 -4.67 -4.85
N TYR A 9 4.43 -4.37 -6.14
CA TYR A 9 5.56 -4.17 -7.04
C TYR A 9 6.39 -2.95 -6.61
N LEU A 10 5.76 -1.79 -6.45
CA LEU A 10 6.43 -0.55 -6.03
C LEU A 10 7.09 -0.69 -4.65
N ARG A 11 6.41 -1.33 -3.69
CA ARG A 11 6.99 -1.63 -2.38
C ARG A 11 8.28 -2.42 -2.50
N LYS A 12 8.26 -3.49 -3.31
CA LYS A 12 9.44 -4.34 -3.53
C LYS A 12 10.54 -3.61 -4.28
N GLN A 13 10.21 -2.78 -5.27
CA GLN A 13 11.19 -1.95 -5.98
C GLN A 13 11.85 -0.94 -5.06
N ALA A 14 11.11 -0.39 -4.09
CA ALA A 14 11.64 0.49 -3.06
C ALA A 14 12.41 -0.24 -1.94
N GLY A 15 12.49 -1.58 -1.96
CA GLY A 15 13.15 -2.37 -0.91
C GLY A 15 12.45 -2.32 0.46
N LEU A 16 11.19 -1.90 0.50
CA LEU A 16 10.45 -1.69 1.75
C LEU A 16 9.76 -2.97 2.23
N THR A 17 9.66 -3.16 3.54
CA THR A 17 8.74 -4.12 4.13
C THR A 17 7.31 -3.56 4.18
N GLN A 18 6.32 -4.42 4.42
CA GLN A 18 4.93 -3.94 4.60
C GLN A 18 4.81 -3.01 5.81
N GLU A 19 5.56 -3.26 6.88
CA GLU A 19 5.63 -2.40 8.07
C GLU A 19 6.16 -1.01 7.69
N GLN A 20 7.28 -0.95 6.96
CA GLN A 20 7.89 0.31 6.55
C GLN A 20 7.02 1.11 5.58
N LEU A 21 6.32 0.42 4.67
CA LEU A 21 5.35 1.07 3.79
C LEU A 21 4.16 1.61 4.58
N ALA A 22 3.71 0.87 5.60
CA ALA A 22 2.60 1.28 6.45
C ALA A 22 2.96 2.53 7.27
N GLU A 23 4.16 2.56 7.86
CA GLU A 23 4.70 3.75 8.54
C GLU A 23 4.77 4.96 7.61
N LYS A 24 5.27 4.77 6.38
CA LYS A 24 5.37 5.84 5.37
C LYS A 24 4.01 6.41 4.96
N LEU A 25 2.99 5.56 4.87
CA LEU A 25 1.64 5.95 4.49
C LEU A 25 0.76 6.28 5.72
N ASN A 26 1.36 6.29 6.92
CA ASN A 26 0.68 6.49 8.20
C ASN A 26 -0.58 5.62 8.36
N VAL A 27 -0.48 4.36 7.93
CA VAL A 27 -1.53 3.35 8.06
C VAL A 27 -1.03 2.14 8.86
N SER A 28 -1.94 1.26 9.24
CA SER A 28 -1.53 -0.01 9.86
C SER A 28 -0.95 -0.97 8.83
N ARG A 29 0.01 -1.80 9.24
CA ARG A 29 0.54 -2.90 8.41
C ARG A 29 -0.58 -3.81 7.88
N GLN A 30 -1.64 -4.01 8.67
CA GLN A 30 -2.82 -4.76 8.25
C GLN A 30 -3.55 -4.13 7.06
N ALA A 31 -3.58 -2.79 6.96
CA ALA A 31 -4.11 -2.08 5.80
C ALA A 31 -3.30 -2.41 4.54
N ILE A 32 -1.95 -2.35 4.61
CA ILE A 32 -1.07 -2.74 3.50
C ILE A 32 -1.32 -4.19 3.08
N THR A 33 -1.46 -5.11 4.03
CA THR A 33 -1.78 -6.51 3.72
C THR A 33 -3.10 -6.64 2.95
N LYS A 34 -4.15 -5.93 3.39
CA LYS A 34 -5.46 -5.94 2.71
C LYS A 34 -5.40 -5.31 1.32
N TRP A 35 -4.59 -4.28 1.14
CA TRP A 35 -4.38 -3.64 -0.17
C TRP A 35 -3.59 -4.53 -1.12
N GLU A 36 -2.52 -5.17 -0.67
CA GLU A 36 -1.74 -6.10 -1.50
C GLU A 36 -2.49 -7.40 -1.80
N SER A 37 -3.41 -7.82 -0.93
CA SER A 37 -4.27 -9.00 -1.14
C SER A 37 -5.53 -8.70 -1.96
N GLY A 38 -5.81 -7.43 -2.26
CA GLY A 38 -7.01 -7.01 -2.99
C GLY A 38 -8.32 -7.14 -2.19
N GLN A 39 -8.22 -7.33 -0.86
CA GLN A 39 -9.39 -7.41 0.03
C GLN A 39 -9.94 -6.04 0.43
N SER A 40 -9.16 -4.98 0.26
CA SER A 40 -9.59 -3.61 0.54
C SER A 40 -8.83 -2.66 -0.39
N PHE A 41 -9.46 -1.56 -0.80
CA PHE A 41 -8.79 -0.47 -1.49
C PHE A 41 -8.44 0.62 -0.47
N PRO A 42 -7.36 1.39 -0.67
CA PRO A 42 -7.14 2.58 0.12
C PRO A 42 -8.35 3.50 -0.06
N ASP A 43 -8.97 3.88 1.04
CA ASP A 43 -10.01 4.92 1.03
C ASP A 43 -9.43 6.22 0.48
N ILE A 44 -10.29 6.99 -0.19
CA ILE A 44 -10.01 8.19 -1.00
C ILE A 44 -9.07 9.21 -0.32
N GLU A 45 -8.94 9.21 1.02
CA GLU A 45 -7.99 10.04 1.76
C GLU A 45 -6.52 9.71 1.43
N ASN A 46 -6.16 8.44 1.22
CA ASN A 46 -4.77 8.03 0.89
C ASN A 46 -4.39 8.24 -0.59
N LEU A 47 -5.39 8.43 -1.46
CA LEU A 47 -5.17 8.75 -2.87
C LEU A 47 -4.72 10.20 -3.08
N LYS A 48 -5.02 11.11 -2.14
CA LYS A 48 -4.63 12.52 -2.24
C LYS A 48 -3.14 12.76 -1.96
N GLU A 49 -2.51 11.94 -1.13
CA GLU A 49 -1.07 12.02 -0.82
C GLU A 49 -0.17 11.42 -1.93
N ILE A 50 -0.76 10.77 -2.94
CA ILE A 50 -0.04 10.13 -4.05
C ILE A 50 -0.13 10.95 -5.36
N SER A 51 -0.90 12.07 -5.38
CA SER A 51 -0.98 12.94 -6.57
C SER A 51 0.12 13.99 -6.65
#